data_AF-A0A939W984-F1
#
_entry.id   AF-A0A939W984-F1
#
_cell.length_a   1.000
_cell.length_b   1.000
_cell.length_c   1.000
_cell.angle_alpha   90.00
_cell.angle_beta   90.00
_cell.angle_gamma   90.00
#
_symmetry.space_group_name_H-M   'P 1'
#
loop_
_entity.id
_entity.type
_entity.pdbx_description
1 polymer ?
#
loop_
_entity_poly.entity_id
_entity_poly.type
_entity_poly.pdbx_seq_one_letter_code
_entity_poly.pdbx_strand_id
1 'polypeptide(L)'
;MNPMLFKLASDVEKVVETAADKKGDEVYSIVDALGVALFTWAIVFAVLFIIFVIIRLFGAIVGSATKAKEPAPAAPAAATPAAVEDPGEEFSSGSLKLKGCDEKTAAMIMAIVSDNTGIPLNELIFKSITLVEEK
;
A
#
# COMPACT_ATOMS: atom_id res chain seq x y z
N MET A 1 32.94 -15.21 -6.30
CA MET A 1 32.45 -13.83 -6.09
C MET A 1 32.79 -13.01 -7.32
N ASN A 2 31.79 -12.38 -7.94
CA ASN A 2 31.99 -11.61 -9.16
C ASN A 2 32.66 -10.26 -8.85
N PRO A 3 33.85 -9.97 -9.39
CA PRO A 3 34.60 -8.74 -9.11
C PRO A 3 33.88 -7.47 -9.62
N MET A 4 32.95 -7.61 -10.58
CA MET A 4 32.12 -6.50 -11.06
C MET A 4 31.13 -5.98 -10.02
N LEU A 5 30.54 -6.84 -9.19
CA LEU A 5 29.55 -6.41 -8.18
C LEU A 5 30.20 -5.59 -7.07
N PHE A 6 31.43 -5.95 -6.68
CA PHE A 6 32.19 -5.20 -5.69
C PHE A 6 32.63 -3.84 -6.22
N LYS A 7 33.01 -3.78 -7.50
CA LYS A 7 33.35 -2.52 -8.18
C LYS A 7 32.13 -1.60 -8.29
N LEU A 8 30.96 -2.14 -8.61
CA LEU A 8 29.71 -1.39 -8.69
C LEU A 8 29.29 -0.85 -7.32
N ALA A 9 29.41 -1.65 -6.26
CA ALA A 9 29.13 -1.21 -4.89
C ALA A 9 30.06 -0.06 -4.46
N SER A 10 31.37 -0.15 -4.73
CA SER A 10 32.32 0.92 -4.42
C SER A 10 32.06 2.20 -5.23
N ASP A 11 31.70 2.04 -6.51
CA ASP A 11 31.46 3.18 -7.39
C ASP A 11 30.14 3.89 -7.00
N VAL A 12 29.12 3.15 -6.54
CA VAL A 12 27.89 3.71 -5.96
C VAL A 12 28.17 4.43 -4.63
N GLU A 13 28.96 3.84 -3.75
CA GLU A 13 29.30 4.45 -2.44
C GLU A 13 30.06 5.78 -2.63
N LYS A 14 31.01 5.81 -3.57
CA LYS A 14 31.74 7.04 -3.94
C LYS A 14 30.84 8.10 -4.55
N VAL A 15 29.83 7.72 -5.34
CA VAL A 15 28.85 8.66 -5.91
C VAL A 15 27.99 9.27 -4.81
N VAL A 16 27.60 8.48 -3.80
CA VAL A 16 26.84 8.95 -2.63
C VAL A 16 27.67 9.91 -1.79
N GLU A 17 28.92 9.58 -1.47
CA GLU A 17 29.83 10.49 -0.74
C GLU A 17 30.12 11.76 -1.53
N THR A 18 30.40 11.65 -2.84
CA THR A 18 30.65 12.82 -3.71
C THR A 18 29.42 13.72 -3.82
N ALA A 19 28.22 13.16 -3.82
CA ALA A 19 26.97 13.93 -3.84
C ALA A 19 26.67 14.59 -2.48
N ALA A 20 27.08 13.96 -1.38
CA ALA A 20 26.97 14.52 -0.03
C ALA A 20 27.96 15.68 0.17
N ASP A 21 29.21 15.51 -0.27
CA ASP A 21 30.28 16.51 -0.17
C ASP A 21 29.97 17.76 -1.00
N LYS A 22 29.44 17.58 -2.22
CA LYS A 22 29.00 18.70 -3.10
C LYS A 22 27.89 19.57 -2.50
N LYS A 23 27.16 19.06 -1.51
CA LYS A 23 26.08 19.79 -0.82
C LYS A 23 26.55 20.42 0.49
N GLY A 24 27.73 20.05 0.99
CA GLY A 24 28.30 20.53 2.25
C GLY A 24 29.00 21.89 2.16
N ASP A 25 29.42 22.31 0.97
CA ASP A 25 30.18 23.56 0.76
C ASP A 25 29.31 24.78 0.42
N GLU A 26 28.09 24.56 -0.08
CA GLU A 26 27.04 25.59 -0.12
C GLU A 26 26.37 25.59 1.25
N VAL A 27 26.96 26.34 2.19
CA VAL A 27 26.32 26.69 3.46
C VAL A 27 25.08 27.50 3.11
N TYR A 28 23.97 26.82 2.82
CA TYR A 28 22.63 27.40 2.81
C TYR A 28 22.54 28.17 4.12
N SER A 29 22.54 29.50 4.03
CA SER A 29 22.43 30.35 5.21
C SER A 29 21.28 29.83 6.06
N ILE A 30 21.36 29.95 7.39
CA ILE A 30 20.29 29.49 8.29
C ILE A 30 18.93 30.03 7.81
N VAL A 31 18.93 31.22 7.21
CA VAL A 31 17.76 31.84 6.58
C VAL A 31 17.26 31.07 5.34
N ASP A 32 18.15 30.65 4.43
CA ASP A 32 17.77 29.86 3.26
C ASP A 32 17.36 28.43 3.65
N ALA A 33 18.05 27.81 4.61
CA ALA A 33 17.67 26.49 5.13
C ALA A 33 16.28 26.52 5.78
N LEU A 34 15.99 27.58 6.55
CA LEU A 34 14.66 27.81 7.12
C LEU A 34 13.61 28.06 6.03
N GLY A 35 13.96 28.82 4.98
CA GLY A 35 13.09 29.04 3.82
C GLY A 35 12.74 27.75 3.09
N VAL A 36 13.74 26.90 2.82
CA VAL A 36 13.54 25.59 2.18
C VAL A 36 12.73 24.64 3.08
N ALA A 37 12.96 24.64 4.39
CA ALA A 37 12.19 23.85 5.35
C ALA A 37 10.71 24.27 5.39
N LEU A 38 10.43 25.57 5.44
CA LEU A 38 9.05 26.09 5.39
C LEU A 38 8.39 25.82 4.04
N PHE A 39 9.12 25.96 2.94
CA PHE A 39 8.63 25.69 1.60
C PHE A 39 8.27 24.21 1.40
N THR A 40 9.11 23.29 1.87
CA THR A 40 8.84 21.85 1.83
C THR A 40 7.68 21.45 2.72
N TRP A 41 7.58 22.02 3.93
CA TRP A 41 6.42 21.86 4.80
C TRP A 41 5.13 22.34 4.11
N ALA A 42 5.16 23.53 3.50
CA ALA A 42 4.03 24.08 2.76
C ALA A 42 3.62 23.20 1.56
N ILE A 43 4.58 22.68 0.78
CA ILE A 43 4.29 21.78 -0.35
C ILE A 43 3.62 20.50 0.14
N VAL A 44 4.14 19.87 1.20
CA VAL A 44 3.55 18.66 1.77
C VAL A 44 2.11 18.95 2.20
N PHE A 45 1.87 20.04 2.92
CA PHE A 45 0.52 20.47 3.30
C PHE A 45 -0.39 20.70 2.10
N ALA A 46 0.10 21.37 1.04
CA ALA A 46 -0.66 21.62 -0.17
C ALA A 46 -1.06 20.31 -0.87
N VAL A 47 -0.14 19.35 -0.99
CA VAL A 47 -0.42 18.04 -1.59
C VAL A 47 -1.46 17.27 -0.78
N LEU A 48 -1.32 17.21 0.55
CA LEU A 48 -2.32 16.56 1.41
C LEU A 48 -3.69 17.24 1.31
N PHE A 49 -3.72 18.57 1.28
CA PHE A 49 -4.96 19.34 1.17
C PHE A 49 -5.66 19.10 -0.18
N ILE A 50 -4.90 19.09 -1.28
CA ILE A 50 -5.44 18.79 -2.62
C ILE A 50 -6.05 17.39 -2.65
N ILE A 51 -5.35 16.39 -2.12
CA ILE A 51 -5.86 15.01 -2.04
C ILE A 51 -7.14 14.97 -1.19
N PHE A 52 -7.16 15.65 -0.04
CA PHE A 52 -8.36 15.73 0.81
C PHE A 52 -9.56 16.33 0.08
N VAL A 53 -9.37 17.43 -0.65
CA VAL A 53 -10.43 18.09 -1.43
C VAL A 53 -10.95 17.16 -2.54
N ILE A 54 -10.07 16.48 -3.26
CA ILE A 54 -10.46 15.52 -4.31
C ILE A 54 -11.32 14.40 -3.72
N ILE A 55 -10.90 13.81 -2.59
CA ILE A 55 -11.68 12.76 -1.90
C ILE A 55 -13.03 13.31 -1.41
N ARG A 56 -13.05 14.52 -0.85
CA ARG A 56 -14.29 15.19 -0.40
C ARG A 56 -15.26 15.43 -1.56
N LEU A 57 -14.76 15.81 -2.72
CA LEU A 57 -15.57 16.06 -3.91
C LEU A 57 -16.14 14.76 -4.48
N PHE A 58 -15.31 13.72 -4.62
CA PHE A 58 -15.78 12.38 -5.00
C PHE A 58 -16.78 11.81 -3.98
N GLY A 59 -16.50 11.97 -2.69
CA GLY A 59 -17.39 11.57 -1.60
C GLY A 59 -18.69 12.38 -1.55
N ALA A 60 -18.69 13.65 -1.95
CA ALA A 60 -19.89 14.48 -2.06
C ALA A 60 -20.73 14.10 -3.30
N ILE A 61 -20.10 13.82 -4.43
CA ILE A 61 -20.80 13.38 -5.65
C ILE A 61 -21.44 12.00 -5.41
N VAL A 62 -20.74 11.05 -4.78
CA VAL A 62 -21.30 9.73 -4.44
C VAL A 62 -22.25 9.79 -3.26
N GLY A 63 -21.94 10.59 -2.23
CA GLY A 63 -22.75 10.72 -1.01
C GLY A 63 -24.02 11.57 -1.18
N SER A 64 -24.07 12.45 -2.18
CA SER A 64 -25.30 13.15 -2.56
C SER A 64 -26.34 12.21 -3.19
N ALA A 65 -25.93 11.04 -3.69
CA ALA A 65 -26.84 9.95 -4.06
C ALA A 65 -27.34 9.11 -2.87
N THR A 66 -26.80 9.30 -1.65
CA THR A 66 -27.15 8.51 -0.45
C THR A 66 -27.54 9.36 0.76
N LYS A 67 -27.87 10.64 0.58
CA LYS A 67 -28.43 11.52 1.62
C LYS A 67 -29.90 11.16 1.92
N ALA A 68 -30.10 10.02 2.56
CA ALA A 68 -31.17 9.84 3.52
C ALA A 68 -30.63 9.01 4.68
N LYS A 69 -30.57 9.65 5.86
CA LYS A 69 -30.32 9.09 7.20
C LYS A 69 -28.93 9.32 7.79
N GLU A 70 -28.78 10.50 8.38
CA GLU A 70 -28.15 10.59 9.70
C GLU A 70 -29.06 9.90 10.74
N PRO A 71 -28.53 9.37 11.85
CA PRO A 71 -28.22 10.24 12.98
C PRO A 71 -26.91 9.89 13.73
N ALA A 72 -26.33 10.89 14.39
CA ALA A 72 -25.41 10.77 15.53
C ALA A 72 -26.14 10.22 16.79
N PRO A 73 -25.54 10.12 18.00
CA PRO A 73 -24.17 9.83 18.46
C PRO A 73 -24.12 8.62 19.44
N ALA A 74 -22.97 7.98 19.68
CA ALA A 74 -22.75 7.22 20.92
C ALA A 74 -21.25 7.04 21.25
N ALA A 75 -20.92 7.37 22.49
CA ALA A 75 -19.59 7.38 23.11
C ALA A 75 -19.18 5.94 23.61
N PRO A 76 -18.02 5.77 24.28
CA PRO A 76 -17.12 4.62 24.18
C PRO A 76 -17.47 3.42 25.09
N ALA A 77 -17.15 2.20 24.64
CA ALA A 77 -17.03 0.99 25.46
C ALA A 77 -16.15 -0.01 24.69
N ALA A 78 -14.91 -0.28 25.12
CA ALA A 78 -14.52 -1.19 26.19
C ALA A 78 -14.19 -2.60 25.67
N ALA A 79 -12.94 -2.98 25.91
CA ALA A 79 -12.40 -4.32 26.15
C ALA A 79 -12.95 -5.52 25.33
N THR A 80 -12.03 -6.04 24.52
CA THR A 80 -11.74 -7.46 24.26
C THR A 80 -12.53 -8.48 25.08
N PRO A 81 -12.97 -9.56 24.41
CA PRO A 81 -12.71 -10.90 24.92
C PRO A 81 -11.78 -11.63 23.95
N ALA A 82 -10.62 -12.03 24.48
CA ALA A 82 -9.82 -13.08 23.88
C ALA A 82 -10.67 -14.35 23.79
N ALA A 83 -10.76 -14.93 22.61
CA ALA A 83 -11.35 -16.24 22.40
C ALA A 83 -10.47 -17.03 21.43
N VAL A 84 -9.63 -17.87 22.05
CA VAL A 84 -9.20 -19.20 21.61
C VAL A 84 -8.44 -19.26 20.28
N GLU A 85 -7.12 -19.37 20.40
CA GLU A 85 -6.25 -19.90 19.35
C GLU A 85 -6.54 -21.39 19.18
N ASP A 86 -7.13 -21.76 18.04
CA ASP A 86 -7.02 -23.11 17.49
C ASP A 86 -5.98 -23.07 16.36
N PRO A 87 -4.84 -23.78 16.48
CA PRO A 87 -3.84 -23.85 15.43
C PRO A 87 -4.31 -24.86 14.37
N GLY A 88 -5.22 -24.42 13.52
CA GLY A 88 -5.81 -25.25 12.47
C GLY A 88 -6.23 -24.42 11.28
N GLU A 89 -5.25 -24.05 10.44
CA GLU A 89 -5.41 -23.66 9.04
C GLU A 89 -6.73 -22.92 8.71
N GLU A 90 -6.84 -21.68 9.21
CA GLU A 90 -7.86 -20.74 8.73
C GLU A 90 -7.51 -20.31 7.30
N PHE A 91 -7.67 -21.22 6.34
CA PHE A 91 -7.88 -20.81 4.95
C PHE A 91 -9.19 -20.03 4.92
N SER A 92 -9.07 -18.71 4.81
CA SER A 92 -10.16 -17.79 4.56
C SER A 92 -10.82 -18.13 3.21
N SER A 93 -11.67 -19.16 3.21
CA SER A 93 -12.53 -19.58 2.10
C SER A 93 -13.77 -18.67 2.00
N GLY A 94 -13.53 -17.36 2.03
CA GLY A 94 -14.56 -16.34 2.00
C GLY A 94 -14.85 -15.87 0.58
N SER A 95 -15.95 -16.32 -0.01
CA SER A 95 -16.63 -15.72 -1.19
C SER A 95 -15.99 -15.82 -2.59
N LEU A 96 -15.13 -16.80 -2.85
CA LEU A 96 -14.58 -17.05 -4.19
C LEU A 96 -15.68 -17.40 -5.21
N LYS A 97 -15.79 -16.62 -6.29
CA LYS A 97 -16.73 -16.92 -7.40
C LYS A 97 -16.01 -17.68 -8.52
N LEU A 98 -16.27 -18.98 -8.62
CA LEU A 98 -15.81 -19.82 -9.72
C LEU A 98 -16.83 -19.84 -10.86
N LYS A 99 -16.39 -19.50 -12.08
CA LYS A 99 -17.20 -19.55 -13.29
C LYS A 99 -16.54 -20.48 -14.30
N GLY A 100 -17.08 -21.69 -14.45
CA GLY A 100 -16.57 -22.69 -15.38
C GLY A 100 -15.19 -23.28 -15.00
N CYS A 101 -14.73 -23.04 -13.78
CA CYS A 101 -13.47 -23.57 -13.25
C CYS A 101 -13.79 -24.44 -12.02
N ASP A 102 -13.16 -25.60 -11.93
CA ASP A 102 -13.30 -26.50 -10.79
C ASP A 102 -12.44 -26.06 -9.60
N GLU A 103 -12.82 -26.49 -8.40
CA GLU A 103 -12.14 -26.12 -7.15
C GLU A 103 -10.66 -26.53 -7.14
N LYS A 104 -10.32 -27.66 -7.75
CA LYS A 104 -8.93 -28.14 -7.79
C LYS A 104 -8.07 -27.26 -8.71
N THR A 105 -8.60 -26.89 -9.86
CA THR A 105 -7.94 -25.94 -10.78
C THR A 105 -7.83 -24.56 -10.14
N ALA A 106 -8.85 -24.11 -9.43
CA ALA A 106 -8.80 -22.87 -8.66
C ALA A 106 -7.67 -22.90 -7.61
N ALA A 107 -7.55 -23.96 -6.81
CA ALA A 107 -6.49 -24.11 -5.81
C ALA A 107 -5.09 -24.08 -6.44
N MET A 108 -4.90 -24.73 -7.60
CA MET A 108 -3.63 -24.65 -8.33
C MET A 108 -3.32 -23.22 -8.79
N ILE A 109 -4.32 -22.47 -9.27
CA ILE A 109 -4.14 -21.06 -9.63
C ILE A 109 -3.76 -20.25 -8.38
N MET A 110 -4.38 -20.51 -7.23
CA MET A 110 -4.07 -19.80 -5.99
C MET A 110 -2.62 -19.98 -5.56
N ALA A 111 -2.12 -21.22 -5.62
CA ALA A 111 -0.75 -21.56 -5.28
C ALA A 111 0.28 -20.92 -6.23
N ILE A 112 0.05 -21.00 -7.54
CA ILE A 112 0.97 -20.42 -8.53
C ILE A 112 1.04 -18.90 -8.34
N VAL A 113 -0.08 -18.24 -8.10
CA VAL A 113 -0.13 -16.79 -7.93
C VAL A 113 0.51 -16.37 -6.61
N SER A 114 0.31 -17.10 -5.49
CA SER A 114 1.03 -16.81 -4.25
C SER A 114 2.55 -16.95 -4.42
N ASP A 115 3.00 -17.98 -5.12
CA ASP A 115 4.43 -18.23 -5.34
C ASP A 115 5.07 -17.16 -6.23
N ASN A 116 4.38 -16.72 -7.29
CA ASN A 116 4.88 -15.68 -8.19
C ASN A 116 4.84 -14.28 -7.57
N THR A 117 3.86 -14.00 -6.71
CA THR A 117 3.72 -12.68 -6.06
C THR A 117 4.49 -12.60 -4.74
N GLY A 118 4.87 -13.74 -4.15
CA GLY A 118 5.47 -13.81 -2.83
C GLY A 118 4.51 -13.45 -1.69
N ILE A 119 3.21 -13.29 -1.98
CA ILE A 119 2.17 -12.97 -1.00
C ILE A 119 1.67 -14.30 -0.42
N PRO A 120 1.80 -14.52 0.89
CA PRO A 120 1.36 -15.76 1.51
C PRO A 120 -0.18 -15.91 1.40
N LEU A 121 -0.66 -17.15 1.31
CA LEU A 121 -2.06 -17.46 0.99
C LEU A 121 -3.08 -16.94 2.03
N ASN A 122 -2.63 -16.61 3.25
CA ASN A 122 -3.42 -15.98 4.30
C ASN A 122 -3.76 -14.50 4.02
N GLU A 123 -2.95 -13.80 3.21
CA GLU A 123 -3.14 -12.39 2.83
C GLU A 123 -3.65 -12.21 1.39
N LEU A 124 -3.72 -13.31 0.63
CA LEU A 124 -4.09 -13.31 -0.78
C LEU A 124 -5.59 -13.57 -0.96
N ILE A 125 -6.32 -12.59 -1.51
CA ILE A 125 -7.78 -12.68 -1.73
C ILE A 125 -8.10 -12.79 -3.22
N PHE A 126 -8.66 -13.93 -3.63
CA PHE A 126 -9.19 -14.13 -4.98
C PHE A 126 -10.67 -13.74 -5.07
N LYS A 127 -10.99 -12.73 -5.89
CA LYS A 127 -12.37 -12.24 -6.08
C LYS A 127 -13.21 -13.15 -7.00
N SER A 128 -12.61 -13.66 -8.08
CA SER A 128 -13.26 -14.57 -9.01
C SER A 128 -12.26 -15.25 -9.94
N ILE A 129 -12.55 -16.49 -10.35
CA ILE A 129 -11.79 -17.24 -11.37
C ILE A 129 -12.78 -17.65 -12.46
N THR A 130 -12.49 -17.30 -13.71
CA THR A 130 -13.36 -17.56 -14.86
C THR A 130 -12.57 -18.26 -15.96
N LEU A 131 -13.14 -19.32 -16.53
CA LEU A 131 -12.60 -19.96 -17.73
C LEU A 131 -12.85 -19.03 -18.94
N VAL A 132 -11.78 -18.67 -19.65
CA VAL A 132 -11.87 -17.88 -20.89
C VAL A 132 -11.98 -18.84 -22.06
N GLU A 133 -13.11 -18.82 -22.76
CA GLU A 133 -13.24 -19.50 -24.05
C GLU A 133 -12.65 -18.59 -25.12
N GLU A 134 -11.47 -18.94 -25.65
CA GLU A 134 -10.95 -18.28 -26.85
C GLU A 134 -11.83 -18.62 -28.05
N LYS A 135 -12.20 -17.58 -28.80
CA LYS A 135 -13.04 -17.64 -30.00
C LYS A 135 -12.20 -17.70 -31.27
#